data_AF-A0AAW2PKJ1-F1
#
_entry.id   AF-A0AAW2PKJ1-F1
#
_cell.length_a   1.000
_cell.length_b   1.000
_cell.length_c   1.000
_cell.angle_alpha   90.00
_cell.angle_beta   90.00
_cell.angle_gamma   90.00
#
_symmetry.space_group_name_H-M   'P 1'
#
loop_
_entity.id
_entity.type
_entity.pdbx_description
1 polymer ?
#
loop_
_entity_poly.entity_id
_entity_poly.type
_entity_poly.pdbx_seq_one_letter_code
_entity_poly.pdbx_strand_id
1 'polypeptide(L)'
;MPNEPTFQTLHIASVSFNSLLLGEVVVPDWICSIATMTLLSSMVQQEHWVAVRSIDKPGKHDFKILRKLVLPDGSILRARYAGRPTRDCLFVDPVMDGKSLLKIWNLNKLTGVVGVFNCQGAGTWPMKQAPERNENSTVSISGRVSPLDVEFLEEIAGETWDGECAVYAFNTGSLSRVPKNKTIQVSLDVLQCEIYTVSPIKVFKENVDFAPLGLIKMYNSGGAIEDCTFEDSIRIKARGSGLFGAFSSKNQRCCKVDKKDEDFTYSSENGLLTVNLQSESSFKEIEFVY
;
A
#
# COMPACT_ATOMS: atom_id res chain seq x y z
N MET A 1 -24.62 11.28 0.22
CA MET A 1 -25.14 9.89 0.12
C MET A 1 -23.97 8.94 -0.14
N PRO A 2 -23.91 7.74 0.45
CA PRO A 2 -22.74 6.85 0.34
C PRO A 2 -22.48 6.27 -1.07
N ASN A 3 -23.46 6.36 -1.98
CA ASN A 3 -23.37 5.85 -3.36
C ASN A 3 -23.01 6.92 -4.39
N GLU A 4 -22.78 8.15 -3.96
CA GLU A 4 -22.50 9.27 -4.84
C GLU A 4 -20.97 9.41 -4.98
N PRO A 5 -20.36 9.09 -6.14
CA PRO A 5 -18.90 9.03 -6.29
C PRO A 5 -18.22 10.39 -6.09
N THR A 6 -18.98 11.47 -6.29
CA THR A 6 -18.52 12.85 -6.14
C THR A 6 -18.13 13.19 -4.70
N PHE A 7 -18.86 12.68 -3.71
CA PHE A 7 -18.54 12.89 -2.29
C PHE A 7 -17.40 11.99 -1.80
N GLN A 8 -17.16 10.85 -2.46
CA GLN A 8 -16.15 9.88 -2.05
C GLN A 8 -14.73 10.43 -2.22
N THR A 9 -14.44 11.05 -3.37
CA THR A 9 -13.13 11.66 -3.64
C THR A 9 -12.86 12.87 -2.77
N LEU A 10 -13.87 13.72 -2.55
CA LEU A 10 -13.78 14.86 -1.65
C LEU A 10 -13.50 14.40 -0.20
N HIS A 11 -14.11 13.30 0.23
CA HIS A 11 -13.87 12.75 1.56
C HIS A 11 -12.42 12.25 1.71
N ILE A 12 -11.91 11.48 0.74
CA ILE A 12 -10.51 11.00 0.75
C ILE A 12 -9.54 12.18 0.84
N ALA A 13 -9.71 13.19 -0.02
CA ALA A 13 -8.89 14.39 0.01
C ALA A 13 -9.02 15.10 1.37
N SER A 14 -10.23 15.40 1.83
CA SER A 14 -10.45 16.11 3.09
C SER A 14 -9.85 15.39 4.29
N VAL A 15 -10.07 14.09 4.44
CA VAL A 15 -9.54 13.31 5.56
C VAL A 15 -8.02 13.22 5.50
N SER A 16 -7.43 13.05 4.31
CA SER A 16 -5.97 13.03 4.15
C SER A 16 -5.32 14.34 4.61
N PHE A 17 -5.82 15.50 4.15
CA PHE A 17 -5.29 16.80 4.55
C PHE A 17 -5.54 17.09 6.03
N ASN A 18 -6.71 16.75 6.56
CA ASN A 18 -7.00 16.88 7.99
C ASN A 18 -6.08 16.01 8.85
N SER A 19 -5.66 14.83 8.34
CA SER A 19 -4.77 13.90 9.03
C SER A 19 -3.35 14.45 9.25
N LEU A 20 -2.93 15.51 8.53
CA LEU A 20 -1.63 16.16 8.75
C LEU A 20 -1.51 16.76 10.14
N LEU A 21 -2.60 17.38 10.64
CA LEU A 21 -2.64 17.97 11.98
C LEU A 21 -3.36 17.05 12.96
N LEU A 22 -4.57 16.60 12.60
CA LEU A 22 -5.41 15.84 13.51
C LEU A 22 -4.84 14.46 13.80
N GLY A 23 -4.14 13.84 12.85
CA GLY A 23 -3.56 12.51 13.01
C GLY A 23 -2.44 12.42 14.06
N GLU A 24 -1.99 13.53 14.63
CA GLU A 24 -1.07 13.56 15.77
C GLU A 24 -1.80 13.50 17.13
N VAL A 25 -3.10 13.81 17.16
CA VAL A 25 -3.87 14.02 18.40
C VAL A 25 -5.07 13.09 18.51
N VAL A 26 -5.72 12.80 17.38
CA VAL A 26 -6.91 11.97 17.28
C VAL A 26 -6.80 11.05 16.09
N VAL A 27 -7.51 9.92 16.10
CA VAL A 27 -7.58 9.03 14.94
C VAL A 27 -8.58 9.62 13.95
N PRO A 28 -8.16 10.09 12.77
CA PRO A 28 -9.07 10.64 11.77
C PRO A 28 -9.98 9.53 11.27
N ASP A 29 -11.28 9.81 11.19
CA ASP A 29 -12.24 8.82 10.76
C ASP A 29 -12.28 8.71 9.24
N TRP A 30 -11.90 7.54 8.72
CA TRP A 30 -11.90 7.20 7.30
C TRP A 30 -13.18 6.43 6.89
N ILE A 31 -14.30 6.67 7.58
CA ILE A 31 -15.61 6.05 7.26
C ILE A 31 -15.96 6.20 5.77
N CYS A 32 -16.11 5.06 5.09
CA CYS A 32 -16.45 4.99 3.67
C CYS A 32 -17.31 3.73 3.38
N SER A 33 -18.07 3.74 2.27
CA SER A 33 -18.77 2.55 1.76
C SER A 33 -17.79 1.55 1.13
N ILE A 34 -18.13 0.25 1.05
CA ILE A 34 -17.26 -0.78 0.45
C ILE A 34 -16.90 -0.48 -1.01
N ALA A 35 -17.80 0.16 -1.76
CA ALA A 35 -17.53 0.64 -3.12
C ALA A 35 -16.31 1.59 -3.18
N THR A 36 -15.95 2.20 -2.06
CA THR A 36 -14.85 3.16 -1.88
C THR A 36 -13.67 2.56 -1.08
N MET A 37 -13.80 1.33 -0.55
CA MET A 37 -12.82 0.71 0.36
C MET A 37 -11.57 0.17 -0.35
N THR A 38 -11.61 0.03 -1.67
CA THR A 38 -10.41 -0.16 -2.52
C THR A 38 -9.39 0.96 -2.34
N LEU A 39 -9.83 2.16 -1.94
CA LEU A 39 -9.03 3.38 -1.96
C LEU A 39 -8.28 3.66 -0.63
N LEU A 40 -8.62 3.02 0.49
CA LEU A 40 -8.30 3.58 1.83
C LEU A 40 -7.58 2.65 2.81
N SER A 41 -7.28 1.41 2.43
CA SER A 41 -6.85 0.40 3.41
C SER A 41 -5.44 0.55 3.96
N SER A 42 -4.54 1.25 3.28
CA SER A 42 -3.12 1.26 3.66
C SER A 42 -2.78 2.23 4.79
N MET A 43 -3.79 2.86 5.40
CA MET A 43 -3.60 4.15 6.09
C MET A 43 -4.10 4.22 7.54
N VAL A 44 -4.52 3.10 8.15
CA VAL A 44 -5.22 3.10 9.45
C VAL A 44 -4.29 2.78 10.62
N GLN A 45 -4.28 3.65 11.65
CA GLN A 45 -3.48 3.59 12.89
C GLN A 45 -4.05 2.68 14.00
N GLN A 46 -3.27 2.51 15.07
CA GLN A 46 -3.54 1.72 16.28
C GLN A 46 -4.14 2.54 17.44
N GLU A 47 -4.72 1.77 18.39
CA GLU A 47 -5.26 2.11 19.72
C GLU A 47 -6.49 3.02 19.76
N HIS A 48 -7.66 2.35 19.81
CA HIS A 48 -9.03 2.89 19.89
C HIS A 48 -9.72 3.24 18.55
N TRP A 49 -10.49 2.26 18.06
CA TRP A 49 -11.76 2.45 17.34
C TRP A 49 -11.84 3.24 16.02
N VAL A 50 -10.91 3.05 15.09
CA VAL A 50 -11.27 3.16 13.65
C VAL A 50 -11.01 1.82 12.97
N ALA A 51 -12.02 0.95 13.07
CA ALA A 51 -12.16 -0.18 12.17
C ALA A 51 -12.57 0.37 10.80
N VAL A 52 -12.17 -0.29 9.73
CA VAL A 52 -12.83 -0.08 8.43
C VAL A 52 -14.30 -0.45 8.61
N ARG A 53 -15.15 0.56 8.84
CA ARG A 53 -16.58 0.37 9.09
C ARG A 53 -17.31 0.49 7.77
N SER A 54 -17.66 -0.66 7.20
CA SER A 54 -18.61 -0.73 6.10
C SER A 54 -19.98 -0.22 6.59
N ILE A 55 -20.49 0.86 5.99
CA ILE A 55 -21.88 1.32 6.20
C ILE A 55 -22.86 0.63 5.23
N ASP A 56 -22.41 -0.36 4.46
CA ASP A 56 -23.29 -1.06 3.56
C ASP A 56 -24.40 -1.80 4.31
N LYS A 57 -25.57 -1.84 3.67
CA LYS A 57 -26.70 -2.61 4.18
C LYS A 57 -26.26 -4.07 4.38
N PRO A 58 -26.68 -4.73 5.48
CA PRO A 58 -26.47 -6.17 5.64
C PRO A 58 -26.86 -6.94 4.37
N GLY A 59 -25.99 -7.85 3.93
CA GLY A 59 -26.17 -8.61 2.68
C GLY A 59 -25.69 -7.92 1.40
N LYS A 60 -25.20 -6.67 1.47
CA LYS A 60 -24.59 -5.96 0.32
C LYS A 60 -23.06 -5.85 0.37
N HIS A 61 -22.41 -6.56 1.29
CA HIS A 61 -20.97 -6.47 1.46
C HIS A 61 -20.23 -7.15 0.31
N ASP A 62 -19.18 -6.52 -0.21
CA ASP A 62 -18.25 -7.16 -1.12
C ASP A 62 -17.15 -7.89 -0.34
N PHE A 63 -17.33 -9.20 -0.17
CA PHE A 63 -16.35 -10.05 0.51
C PHE A 63 -15.01 -10.15 -0.22
N LYS A 64 -14.95 -9.87 -1.53
CA LYS A 64 -13.67 -9.85 -2.27
C LYS A 64 -12.82 -8.67 -1.81
N ILE A 65 -13.45 -7.51 -1.59
CA ILE A 65 -12.78 -6.33 -1.04
C ILE A 65 -12.42 -6.56 0.42
N LEU A 66 -13.35 -7.09 1.23
CA LEU A 66 -13.09 -7.37 2.66
C LEU A 66 -11.92 -8.33 2.88
N ARG A 67 -11.75 -9.36 2.05
CA ARG A 67 -10.61 -10.29 2.12
C ARG A 67 -9.26 -9.65 1.79
N LYS A 68 -9.24 -8.50 1.11
CA LYS A 68 -8.02 -7.71 0.84
C LYS A 68 -7.65 -6.77 1.99
N LEU A 69 -8.54 -6.64 2.99
CA LEU A 69 -8.47 -5.69 4.09
C LEU A 69 -8.25 -6.37 5.44
N VAL A 70 -9.03 -7.43 5.67
CA VAL A 70 -9.17 -8.11 6.95
C VAL A 70 -8.59 -9.51 6.81
N LEU A 71 -7.72 -9.87 7.74
CA LEU A 71 -7.17 -11.22 7.88
C LEU A 71 -8.27 -12.21 8.32
N PRO A 72 -8.07 -13.53 8.12
CA PRO A 72 -9.06 -14.53 8.52
C PRO A 72 -9.41 -14.51 10.02
N ASP A 73 -8.52 -14.00 10.87
CA ASP A 73 -8.72 -13.83 12.31
C ASP A 73 -9.53 -12.56 12.68
N GLY A 74 -9.97 -11.78 11.69
CA GLY A 74 -10.73 -10.55 11.88
C GLY A 74 -9.86 -9.31 12.14
N SER A 75 -8.53 -9.46 12.23
CA SER A 75 -7.61 -8.35 12.40
C SER A 75 -7.27 -7.68 11.06
N ILE A 76 -6.66 -6.50 11.09
CA ILE A 76 -6.27 -5.74 9.89
C ILE A 76 -4.75 -5.51 9.85
N LEU A 77 -4.19 -5.37 8.66
CA LEU A 77 -2.79 -5.00 8.45
C LEU A 77 -2.64 -3.48 8.54
N ARG A 78 -2.26 -2.98 9.72
CA ARG A 78 -2.17 -1.54 10.01
C ARG A 78 -0.80 -0.96 9.69
N ALA A 79 -0.80 0.27 9.20
CA ALA A 79 0.41 1.07 9.09
C ALA A 79 0.61 1.90 10.38
N ARG A 80 1.80 2.50 10.52
CA ARG A 80 2.25 3.21 11.73
C ARG A 80 1.63 4.59 11.89
N TYR A 81 1.47 5.33 10.79
CA TYR A 81 1.01 6.72 10.79
C TYR A 81 -0.45 6.82 10.33
N ALA A 82 -1.06 8.01 10.46
CA ALA A 82 -2.29 8.31 9.74
C ALA A 82 -1.95 8.51 8.25
N GLY A 83 -2.85 8.15 7.34
CA GLY A 83 -2.65 8.45 5.91
C GLY A 83 -2.49 9.95 5.67
N ARG A 84 -1.32 10.37 5.18
CA ARG A 84 -1.01 11.78 4.93
C ARG A 84 -0.70 12.01 3.46
N PRO A 85 -1.08 13.16 2.88
CA PRO A 85 -0.64 13.53 1.56
C PRO A 85 0.89 13.49 1.48
N THR A 86 1.42 13.07 0.34
CA THR A 86 2.84 13.23 0.05
C THR A 86 3.20 14.71 -0.03
N ARG A 87 4.48 15.04 0.20
CA ARG A 87 4.94 16.45 0.24
C ARG A 87 4.58 17.24 -1.01
N ASP A 88 4.63 16.60 -2.18
CA ASP A 88 4.33 17.22 -3.48
C ASP A 88 2.83 17.45 -3.71
N CYS A 89 1.95 16.82 -2.93
CA CYS A 89 0.51 17.06 -2.98
C CYS A 89 0.05 18.20 -2.05
N LEU A 90 0.89 18.70 -1.13
CA LEU A 90 0.47 19.63 -0.07
C LEU A 90 -0.08 20.97 -0.58
N PHE A 91 0.41 21.46 -1.72
CA PHE A 91 0.03 22.76 -2.29
C PHE A 91 -0.69 22.63 -3.63
N VAL A 92 -1.28 21.47 -3.88
CA VAL A 92 -1.95 21.12 -5.12
C VAL A 92 -3.44 20.88 -4.83
N ASP A 93 -4.31 21.12 -5.81
CA ASP A 93 -5.75 20.84 -5.69
C ASP A 93 -6.08 19.52 -6.41
N PRO A 94 -6.05 18.37 -5.71
CA PRO A 94 -6.25 17.07 -6.34
C PRO A 94 -7.71 16.78 -6.72
N VAL A 95 -8.63 17.70 -6.43
CA VAL A 95 -10.07 17.52 -6.67
C VAL A 95 -10.55 18.33 -7.87
N MET A 96 -10.02 19.55 -8.05
CA MET A 96 -10.58 20.51 -9.00
C MET A 96 -9.61 21.06 -10.07
N ASP A 97 -8.30 20.83 -9.98
CA ASP A 97 -7.34 21.45 -10.93
C ASP A 97 -7.24 20.78 -12.31
N GLY A 98 -7.91 19.64 -12.50
CA GLY A 98 -7.98 18.88 -13.75
C GLY A 98 -6.67 18.17 -14.16
N LYS A 99 -5.63 18.18 -13.32
CA LYS A 99 -4.30 17.68 -13.71
C LYS A 99 -3.55 16.90 -12.64
N SER A 100 -3.98 16.97 -11.38
CA SER A 100 -3.20 16.44 -10.26
C SER A 100 -3.81 15.19 -9.64
N LEU A 101 -2.96 14.20 -9.38
CA LEU A 101 -3.33 13.03 -8.57
C LEU A 101 -3.09 13.34 -7.09
N LEU A 102 -3.95 12.79 -6.23
CA LEU A 102 -3.69 12.75 -4.80
C LEU A 102 -2.83 11.53 -4.50
N LYS A 103 -1.67 11.74 -3.87
CA LYS A 103 -0.86 10.67 -3.30
C LYS A 103 -0.92 10.75 -1.80
N ILE A 104 -1.12 9.61 -1.15
CA ILE A 104 -1.16 9.49 0.30
C ILE A 104 -0.21 8.38 0.69
N TRP A 105 0.66 8.64 1.66
CA TRP A 105 1.68 7.70 2.09
C TRP A 105 1.46 7.23 3.53
N ASN A 106 2.10 6.11 3.84
CA ASN A 106 2.24 5.59 5.19
C ASN A 106 3.48 4.67 5.31
N LEU A 107 3.79 4.28 6.54
CA LEU A 107 4.92 3.40 6.86
C LEU A 107 4.46 2.17 7.63
N ASN A 108 4.87 0.99 7.21
CA ASN A 108 4.77 -0.25 7.98
C ASN A 108 6.06 -0.49 8.76
N LYS A 109 6.22 -1.68 9.35
CA LYS A 109 7.42 -2.00 10.13
C LYS A 109 8.70 -2.02 9.31
N LEU A 110 8.62 -2.52 8.07
CA LEU A 110 9.76 -2.78 7.19
C LEU A 110 9.51 -2.33 5.74
N THR A 111 8.35 -1.73 5.46
CA THR A 111 7.99 -1.24 4.12
C THR A 111 7.25 0.08 4.23
N GLY A 112 7.23 0.88 3.18
CA GLY A 112 6.30 1.98 2.97
C GLY A 112 5.12 1.56 2.11
N VAL A 113 4.06 2.36 2.13
CA VAL A 113 2.91 2.19 1.24
C VAL A 113 2.44 3.55 0.74
N VAL A 114 2.16 3.64 -0.56
CA VAL A 114 1.69 4.85 -1.22
C VAL A 114 0.44 4.52 -2.02
N GLY A 115 -0.68 5.15 -1.68
CA GLY A 115 -1.89 5.14 -2.50
C GLY A 115 -1.89 6.34 -3.43
N VAL A 116 -2.18 6.12 -4.72
CA VAL A 116 -2.35 7.18 -5.72
C VAL A 116 -3.79 7.17 -6.21
N PHE A 117 -4.42 8.34 -6.23
CA PHE A 117 -5.84 8.49 -6.48
C PHE A 117 -6.10 9.57 -7.51
N ASN A 118 -6.95 9.27 -8.49
CA ASN A 118 -7.52 10.29 -9.34
C ASN A 118 -8.84 10.80 -8.73
N CYS A 119 -8.76 11.91 -8.00
CA CYS A 119 -9.89 12.55 -7.34
C CYS A 119 -10.55 13.66 -8.18
N GLN A 120 -10.12 13.84 -9.44
CA GLN A 120 -10.50 14.99 -10.26
C GLN A 120 -11.93 14.92 -10.77
N GLY A 121 -12.61 16.07 -10.79
CA GLY A 121 -13.94 16.23 -11.39
C GLY A 121 -15.08 15.52 -10.67
N ALA A 122 -14.76 14.71 -9.66
CA ALA A 122 -15.71 14.04 -8.82
C ALA A 122 -16.25 15.00 -7.76
N GLY A 123 -15.44 15.66 -6.93
CA GLY A 123 -15.91 16.56 -5.87
C GLY A 123 -15.88 18.06 -6.20
N THR A 124 -16.47 18.89 -5.34
CA THR A 124 -16.25 20.35 -5.32
C THR A 124 -16.00 20.78 -3.88
N TRP A 125 -14.93 21.57 -3.66
CA TRP A 125 -14.64 22.09 -2.32
C TRP A 125 -15.78 22.99 -1.84
N PRO A 126 -16.16 22.90 -0.54
CA PRO A 126 -17.11 23.84 0.04
C PRO A 126 -16.67 25.28 -0.23
N MET A 127 -17.62 26.15 -0.56
CA MET A 127 -17.39 27.58 -0.87
C MET A 127 -16.66 27.87 -2.20
N LYS A 128 -16.35 26.87 -3.04
CA LYS A 128 -15.94 27.11 -4.43
C LYS A 128 -17.12 26.91 -5.38
N GLN A 129 -17.20 27.72 -6.44
CA GLN A 129 -18.14 27.46 -7.53
C GLN A 129 -17.75 26.16 -8.22
N ALA A 130 -18.74 25.30 -8.50
CA ALA A 130 -18.50 24.11 -9.30
C ALA A 130 -18.00 24.54 -10.69
N PRO A 131 -16.89 23.99 -11.20
CA PRO A 131 -16.44 24.29 -12.54
C PRO A 131 -17.51 23.83 -13.55
N GLU A 132 -17.64 24.55 -14.67
CA GLU A 132 -18.51 24.11 -15.78
C GLU A 132 -18.06 22.72 -16.23
N ARG A 133 -18.88 21.70 -15.91
CA ARG A 133 -18.61 20.32 -16.31
C ARG A 133 -18.79 20.19 -17.81
N ASN A 134 -17.70 20.03 -18.54
CA ASN A 134 -17.76 19.36 -19.83
C ASN A 134 -18.00 17.87 -19.56
N GLU A 135 -19.22 17.40 -19.80
CA GLU A 135 -19.66 16.02 -19.54
C GLU A 135 -18.84 14.93 -20.28
N ASN A 136 -17.91 15.32 -21.16
CA ASN A 136 -17.17 14.44 -22.06
C ASN A 136 -15.66 14.34 -21.83
N SER A 137 -15.07 14.93 -20.77
CA SER A 137 -13.63 14.85 -20.55
C SER A 137 -13.27 13.85 -19.45
N THR A 138 -13.41 12.54 -19.73
CA THR A 138 -12.79 11.46 -18.94
C THR A 138 -11.28 11.41 -19.23
N VAL A 139 -10.56 12.47 -18.86
CA VAL A 139 -9.14 12.56 -19.17
C VAL A 139 -8.39 11.75 -18.11
N SER A 140 -7.77 10.66 -18.54
CA SER A 140 -6.79 9.92 -17.74
C SER A 140 -5.66 10.87 -17.35
N ILE A 141 -5.31 10.90 -16.07
CA ILE A 141 -4.25 11.77 -15.55
C ILE A 141 -3.04 10.92 -15.25
N SER A 142 -1.89 11.36 -15.76
CA SER A 142 -0.61 10.75 -15.45
C SER A 142 0.10 11.49 -14.32
N GLY A 143 0.65 10.73 -13.40
CA GLY A 143 1.50 11.22 -12.32
C GLY A 143 2.76 10.36 -12.17
N ARG A 144 3.48 10.61 -11.07
CA ARG A 144 4.74 9.93 -10.75
C ARG A 144 4.77 9.52 -9.29
N VAL A 145 5.29 8.34 -9.04
CA VAL A 145 5.51 7.79 -7.69
C VAL A 145 7.00 7.55 -7.48
N SER A 146 7.53 7.99 -6.36
CA SER A 146 8.91 7.79 -5.95
C SER A 146 8.97 7.04 -4.62
N PRO A 147 10.03 6.26 -4.34
CA PRO A 147 10.27 5.79 -2.98
C PRO A 147 10.32 6.92 -1.94
N LEU A 148 10.79 8.12 -2.33
CA LEU A 148 10.81 9.31 -1.48
C LEU A 148 9.43 9.91 -1.18
N ASP A 149 8.35 9.41 -1.79
CA ASP A 149 7.00 9.77 -1.39
C ASP A 149 6.66 9.23 0.02
N VAL A 150 7.45 8.29 0.55
CA VAL A 150 7.34 7.78 1.93
C VAL A 150 8.32 8.53 2.83
N GLU A 151 7.82 9.45 3.67
CA GLU A 151 8.65 10.42 4.42
C GLU A 151 9.72 9.76 5.31
N PHE A 152 9.36 8.68 6.00
CA PHE A 152 10.19 8.03 7.02
C PHE A 152 10.79 6.70 6.54
N LEU A 153 10.98 6.56 5.22
CA LEU A 153 11.51 5.33 4.62
C LEU A 153 12.93 4.99 5.13
N GLU A 154 13.76 6.00 5.36
CA GLU A 154 15.14 5.82 5.84
C GLU A 154 15.19 5.18 7.24
N GLU A 155 14.18 5.40 8.10
CA GLU A 155 14.10 4.81 9.44
C GLU A 155 13.98 3.27 9.42
N ILE A 156 13.37 2.71 8.37
CA ILE A 156 13.15 1.26 8.22
C ILE A 156 14.15 0.60 7.27
N ALA A 157 14.79 1.39 6.41
CA ALA A 157 15.79 0.89 5.46
C ALA A 157 17.08 0.47 6.15
N GLY A 158 17.45 1.13 7.25
CA GLY A 158 18.67 0.89 8.01
C GLY A 158 19.87 1.66 7.44
N GLU A 159 20.93 1.80 8.26
CA GLU A 159 22.08 2.67 7.97
C GLU A 159 22.87 2.28 6.72
N THR A 160 22.84 1.01 6.34
CA THR A 160 23.61 0.45 5.21
C THR A 160 22.84 0.47 3.88
N TRP A 161 21.69 1.14 3.81
CA TRP A 161 20.86 1.18 2.61
C TRP A 161 21.46 2.08 1.53
N ASP A 162 21.58 1.56 0.32
CA ASP A 162 22.17 2.24 -0.85
C ASP A 162 21.17 3.14 -1.61
N GLY A 163 19.90 3.13 -1.21
CA GLY A 163 18.84 3.88 -1.88
C GLY A 163 17.97 3.06 -2.83
N GLU A 164 18.24 1.77 -3.02
CA GLU A 164 17.44 0.91 -3.92
C GLU A 164 16.17 0.39 -3.24
N CYS A 165 15.02 0.47 -3.93
CA CYS A 165 13.76 -0.09 -3.45
C CYS A 165 13.16 -1.06 -4.44
N ALA A 166 12.49 -2.08 -3.91
CA ALA A 166 11.51 -2.86 -4.65
C ALA A 166 10.14 -2.18 -4.50
N VAL A 167 9.52 -1.83 -5.62
CA VAL A 167 8.20 -1.19 -5.65
C VAL A 167 7.20 -2.13 -6.33
N TYR A 168 6.19 -2.56 -5.58
CA TYR A 168 5.14 -3.44 -6.06
C TYR A 168 3.83 -2.68 -6.26
N ALA A 169 3.30 -2.71 -7.48
CA ALA A 169 2.01 -2.15 -7.83
C ALA A 169 0.91 -3.20 -7.64
N PHE A 170 -0.07 -2.90 -6.79
CA PHE A 170 -1.06 -3.87 -6.32
C PHE A 170 -2.06 -4.29 -7.41
N ASN A 171 -2.62 -3.33 -8.16
CA ASN A 171 -3.67 -3.63 -9.13
C ASN A 171 -3.10 -4.29 -10.39
N THR A 172 -1.95 -3.83 -10.89
CA THR A 172 -1.27 -4.47 -12.03
C THR A 172 -0.54 -5.75 -11.64
N GLY A 173 -0.14 -5.89 -10.37
CA GLY A 173 0.70 -6.98 -9.89
C GLY A 173 2.15 -6.90 -10.36
N SER A 174 2.61 -5.73 -10.82
CA SER A 174 3.96 -5.55 -11.36
C SER A 174 4.97 -5.16 -10.28
N LEU A 175 6.17 -5.73 -10.36
CA LEU A 175 7.30 -5.43 -9.49
C LEU A 175 8.38 -4.67 -10.28
N SER A 176 8.96 -3.65 -9.67
CA SER A 176 10.04 -2.88 -10.28
C SER A 176 11.10 -2.51 -9.24
N ARG A 177 12.37 -2.57 -9.63
CA ARG A 177 13.48 -2.02 -8.84
C ARG A 177 13.64 -0.54 -9.18
N VAL A 178 13.60 0.31 -8.16
CA VAL A 178 13.57 1.76 -8.30
C VAL A 178 14.53 2.40 -7.30
N PRO A 179 15.54 3.15 -7.78
CA PRO A 179 16.37 3.98 -6.91
C PRO A 179 15.54 5.09 -6.24
N LYS A 180 15.91 5.51 -5.02
CA LYS A 180 15.15 6.51 -4.25
C LYS A 180 14.94 7.83 -4.98
N ASN A 181 15.87 8.22 -5.86
CA ASN A 181 15.78 9.45 -6.66
C ASN A 181 15.07 9.28 -8.01
N LYS A 182 14.53 8.09 -8.30
CA LYS A 182 13.77 7.80 -9.52
C LYS A 182 12.28 7.71 -9.22
N THR A 183 11.52 7.65 -10.31
CA THR A 183 10.06 7.65 -10.28
C THR A 183 9.49 6.60 -11.24
N ILE A 184 8.39 5.97 -10.85
CA ILE A 184 7.53 5.18 -11.73
C ILE A 184 6.39 6.05 -12.25
N GLN A 185 6.00 5.87 -13.50
CA GLN A 185 4.82 6.52 -14.08
C GLN A 185 3.55 5.76 -13.69
N VAL A 186 2.49 6.52 -13.42
CA VAL A 186 1.16 5.98 -13.15
C VAL A 186 0.15 6.80 -13.94
N SER A 187 -0.80 6.14 -14.59
CA SER A 187 -1.91 6.79 -15.30
C SER A 187 -3.21 6.22 -14.77
N LEU A 188 -4.10 7.10 -14.32
CA LEU A 188 -5.36 6.72 -13.68
C LEU A 188 -6.52 7.46 -14.33
N ASP A 189 -7.57 6.73 -14.66
CA ASP A 189 -8.84 7.34 -15.02
C ASP A 189 -9.53 7.91 -13.77
N VAL A 190 -10.54 8.75 -13.98
CA VAL A 190 -11.32 9.36 -12.91
C VAL A 190 -11.89 8.26 -11.98
N LEU A 191 -11.75 8.43 -10.66
CA LEU A 191 -12.13 7.47 -9.61
C LEU A 191 -11.29 6.19 -9.53
N GLN A 192 -10.23 6.05 -10.33
CA GLN A 192 -9.29 4.94 -10.18
C GLN A 192 -8.18 5.24 -9.18
N CYS A 193 -7.55 4.17 -8.71
CA CYS A 193 -6.38 4.23 -7.87
C CYS A 193 -5.37 3.14 -8.20
N GLU A 194 -4.16 3.34 -7.71
CA GLU A 194 -3.14 2.31 -7.62
C GLU A 194 -2.48 2.38 -6.24
N ILE A 195 -2.09 1.23 -5.70
CA ILE A 195 -1.41 1.15 -4.41
C ILE A 195 -0.03 0.54 -4.63
N TYR A 196 0.98 1.22 -4.11
CA TYR A 196 2.37 0.82 -4.20
C TYR A 196 2.88 0.41 -2.84
N THR A 197 3.42 -0.79 -2.72
CA THR A 197 4.27 -1.18 -1.59
C THR A 197 5.71 -0.89 -1.94
N VAL A 198 6.37 -0.07 -1.11
CA VAL A 198 7.76 0.35 -1.28
C VAL A 198 8.60 -0.37 -0.24
N SER A 199 9.50 -1.27 -0.65
CA SER A 199 10.34 -2.04 0.26
C SER A 199 11.81 -1.74 0.00
N PRO A 200 12.57 -1.23 0.98
CA PRO A 200 14.01 -1.04 0.85
C PRO A 200 14.73 -2.37 0.56
N ILE A 201 15.59 -2.37 -0.45
CA ILE A 201 16.40 -3.52 -0.82
C ILE A 201 17.61 -3.59 0.12
N LYS A 202 17.87 -4.79 0.65
CA LYS A 202 19.04 -5.10 1.46
C LYS A 202 19.89 -6.15 0.77
N VAL A 203 21.21 -6.05 0.93
CA VAL A 203 22.16 -6.99 0.36
C VAL A 203 22.45 -8.10 1.37
N PHE A 204 22.26 -9.34 0.95
CA PHE A 204 22.56 -10.55 1.69
C PHE A 204 23.80 -11.26 1.10
N LYS A 205 24.76 -11.63 1.96
CA LYS A 205 26.03 -12.29 1.60
C LYS A 205 26.73 -11.65 0.38
N GLU A 206 26.70 -10.31 0.32
CA GLU A 206 27.30 -9.45 -0.71
C GLU A 206 26.80 -9.64 -2.15
N ASN A 207 25.80 -10.50 -2.37
CA ASN A 207 25.51 -10.99 -3.73
C ASN A 207 24.04 -11.26 -4.02
N VAL A 208 23.16 -11.11 -3.04
CA VAL A 208 21.71 -11.29 -3.19
C VAL A 208 21.03 -10.02 -2.71
N ASP A 209 20.29 -9.38 -3.59
CA ASP A 209 19.49 -8.20 -3.26
C ASP A 209 18.10 -8.70 -2.90
N PHE A 210 17.60 -8.35 -1.72
CA PHE A 210 16.34 -8.86 -1.22
C PHE A 210 15.50 -7.78 -0.55
N ALA A 211 14.19 -7.80 -0.79
CA ALA A 211 13.24 -6.91 -0.14
C ALA A 211 11.89 -7.62 0.11
N PRO A 212 11.39 -7.70 1.36
CA PRO A 212 10.11 -8.33 1.63
C PRO A 212 8.95 -7.43 1.21
N LEU A 213 7.92 -7.97 0.54
CA LEU A 213 6.73 -7.21 0.11
C LEU A 213 5.49 -7.52 0.95
N GLY A 214 5.44 -8.69 1.59
CA GLY A 214 4.36 -9.10 2.47
C GLY A 214 3.23 -9.82 1.73
N LEU A 215 1.99 -9.73 2.21
CA LEU A 215 0.84 -10.40 1.59
C LEU A 215 0.36 -9.62 0.35
N ILE A 216 0.89 -9.94 -0.83
CA ILE A 216 0.71 -9.16 -2.06
C ILE A 216 -0.72 -9.14 -2.62
N LYS A 217 -1.64 -9.91 -2.03
CA LYS A 217 -3.09 -9.87 -2.33
C LYS A 217 -3.88 -9.01 -1.35
N MET A 218 -3.22 -8.33 -0.41
CA MET A 218 -3.82 -7.36 0.49
C MET A 218 -3.38 -5.93 0.12
N TYR A 219 -4.26 -4.95 0.36
CA TYR A 219 -3.97 -3.55 0.02
C TYR A 219 -2.77 -2.99 0.78
N ASN A 220 -2.64 -3.33 2.07
CA ASN A 220 -1.43 -3.03 2.85
C ASN A 220 -0.55 -4.28 2.95
N SER A 221 0.03 -4.72 1.82
CA SER A 221 0.75 -6.00 1.76
C SER A 221 1.87 -6.07 2.81
N GLY A 222 2.66 -5.01 2.91
CA GLY A 222 3.82 -4.94 3.79
C GLY A 222 3.48 -4.81 5.28
N GLY A 223 2.23 -4.49 5.62
CA GLY A 223 1.73 -4.52 6.99
C GLY A 223 1.64 -5.93 7.58
N ALA A 224 1.78 -6.97 6.75
CA ALA A 224 1.88 -8.36 7.20
C ALA A 224 3.25 -8.71 7.78
N ILE A 225 4.28 -7.90 7.51
CA ILE A 225 5.65 -8.22 7.90
C ILE A 225 5.90 -7.67 9.31
N GLU A 226 6.25 -8.55 10.23
CA GLU A 226 6.52 -8.22 11.62
C GLU A 226 8.01 -8.00 11.88
N ASP A 227 8.85 -8.82 11.24
CA ASP A 227 10.31 -8.77 11.37
C ASP A 227 11.01 -9.44 10.18
N CYS A 228 12.26 -9.07 9.91
CA CYS A 228 13.09 -9.63 8.84
C CYS A 228 14.58 -9.58 9.23
N THR A 229 15.21 -10.75 9.33
CA THR A 229 16.61 -10.91 9.73
C THR A 229 17.44 -11.53 8.62
N PHE A 230 18.69 -11.09 8.53
CA PHE A 230 19.67 -11.48 7.51
C PHE A 230 20.89 -12.05 8.24
N GLU A 231 20.90 -13.36 8.47
CA GLU A 231 21.99 -14.07 9.16
C GLU A 231 22.63 -15.11 8.20
N ASP A 232 22.50 -16.40 8.50
CA ASP A 232 22.91 -17.48 7.60
C ASP A 232 21.90 -17.73 6.48
N SER A 233 20.65 -17.33 6.71
CA SER A 233 19.51 -17.35 5.80
C SER A 233 18.70 -16.05 5.98
N ILE A 234 17.75 -15.80 5.09
CA ILE A 234 16.81 -14.68 5.24
C ILE A 234 15.57 -15.21 5.95
N ARG A 235 15.33 -14.77 7.19
CA ARG A 235 14.15 -15.16 7.98
C ARG A 235 13.19 -14.00 8.11
N ILE A 236 11.91 -14.28 7.89
CA ILE A 236 10.84 -13.29 7.94
C ILE A 236 9.75 -13.81 8.85
N LYS A 237 9.35 -12.98 9.81
CA LYS A 237 8.14 -13.21 10.59
C LYS A 237 7.00 -12.46 9.93
N ALA A 238 6.00 -13.18 9.45
CA ALA A 238 4.82 -12.61 8.82
C ALA A 238 3.54 -13.00 9.57
N ARG A 239 2.49 -12.19 9.42
CA ARG A 239 1.17 -12.41 10.02
C ARG A 239 0.12 -12.57 8.94
N GLY A 240 -0.77 -13.53 9.12
CA GLY A 240 -1.85 -13.81 8.16
C GLY A 240 -1.53 -14.96 7.20
N SER A 241 -2.40 -15.13 6.20
CA SER A 241 -2.33 -16.23 5.23
C SER A 241 -2.59 -15.76 3.80
N GLY A 242 -2.19 -16.58 2.83
CA GLY A 242 -2.28 -16.29 1.40
C GLY A 242 -0.92 -16.06 0.76
N LEU A 243 -0.93 -15.43 -0.42
CA LEU A 243 0.27 -15.27 -1.24
C LEU A 243 1.19 -14.20 -0.65
N PHE A 244 2.33 -14.63 -0.12
CA PHE A 244 3.41 -13.77 0.33
C PHE A 244 4.36 -13.52 -0.83
N GLY A 245 4.82 -12.27 -0.97
CA GLY A 245 5.75 -11.84 -1.99
C GLY A 245 7.02 -11.22 -1.40
N ALA A 246 8.12 -11.36 -2.12
CA ALA A 246 9.38 -10.66 -1.91
C ALA A 246 10.04 -10.37 -3.26
N PHE A 247 10.92 -9.38 -3.29
CA PHE A 247 11.90 -9.21 -4.35
C PHE A 247 13.17 -9.97 -3.98
N SER A 248 13.73 -10.68 -4.95
CA SER A 248 15.07 -11.26 -4.89
C SER A 248 15.78 -11.10 -6.24
N SER A 249 17.06 -10.70 -6.25
CA SER A 249 17.85 -10.66 -7.49
C SER A 249 18.33 -12.03 -7.96
N LYS A 250 18.29 -13.06 -7.11
CA LYS A 250 18.71 -14.43 -7.44
C LYS A 250 17.64 -15.44 -7.03
N ASN A 251 17.59 -16.56 -7.73
CA ASN A 251 16.74 -17.66 -7.31
C ASN A 251 17.37 -18.36 -6.09
N GLN A 252 16.57 -18.60 -5.07
CA GLN A 252 16.95 -19.32 -3.86
C GLN A 252 16.91 -20.84 -4.07
N ARG A 253 17.60 -21.60 -3.19
CA ARG A 253 17.65 -23.06 -3.23
C ARG A 253 16.40 -23.69 -2.63
N CYS A 254 15.96 -23.19 -1.47
CA CYS A 254 14.74 -23.65 -0.84
C CYS A 254 14.04 -22.53 -0.05
N CYS A 255 12.75 -22.72 0.16
CA CYS A 255 11.90 -21.89 1.01
C CYS A 255 11.29 -22.81 2.09
N LYS A 256 11.34 -22.37 3.34
CA LYS A 256 10.65 -23.06 4.44
C LYS A 256 9.62 -22.16 5.08
N VAL A 257 8.47 -22.71 5.43
CA VAL A 257 7.45 -22.04 6.24
C VAL A 257 7.24 -22.87 7.50
N ASP A 258 7.42 -22.26 8.68
CA ASP A 258 7.38 -22.93 9.98
C ASP A 258 8.25 -24.19 10.03
N LYS A 259 9.47 -24.08 9.46
CA LYS A 259 10.49 -25.15 9.35
C LYS A 259 10.13 -26.32 8.42
N LYS A 260 9.03 -26.24 7.67
CA LYS A 260 8.66 -27.22 6.64
C LYS A 260 9.03 -26.67 5.27
N ASP A 261 9.59 -27.52 4.40
CA ASP A 261 9.85 -27.13 3.02
C ASP A 261 8.51 -26.84 2.30
N GLU A 262 8.45 -25.72 1.61
CA GLU A 262 7.26 -25.28 0.87
C GLU A 262 7.64 -24.89 -0.55
N ASP A 263 6.72 -25.14 -1.48
CA ASP A 263 6.89 -24.74 -2.87
C ASP A 263 6.83 -23.22 -3.00
N PHE A 264 7.67 -22.69 -3.88
CA PHE A 264 7.74 -21.27 -4.19
C PHE A 264 7.79 -21.06 -5.70
N THR A 265 7.48 -19.84 -6.13
CA THR A 265 7.65 -19.42 -7.53
C THR A 265 8.60 -18.23 -7.59
N TYR A 266 9.49 -18.23 -8.58
CA TYR A 266 10.44 -17.15 -8.82
C TYR A 266 10.37 -16.72 -10.28
N SER A 267 10.20 -15.42 -10.51
CA SER A 267 10.27 -14.82 -11.84
C SER A 267 11.64 -14.19 -12.07
N SER A 268 12.41 -14.73 -13.02
CA SER A 268 13.71 -14.17 -13.38
C SER A 268 13.62 -12.83 -14.10
N GLU A 269 12.44 -12.45 -14.61
CA GLU A 269 12.25 -11.19 -15.34
C GLU A 269 12.25 -9.97 -14.40
N ASN A 270 11.60 -10.10 -13.25
CA ASN A 270 11.39 -8.99 -12.32
C ASN A 270 11.85 -9.28 -10.88
N GLY A 271 12.38 -10.48 -10.62
CA GLY A 271 12.85 -10.90 -9.30
C GLY A 271 11.71 -11.17 -8.30
N LEU A 272 10.46 -11.30 -8.76
CA LEU A 272 9.34 -11.58 -7.86
C LEU A 272 9.40 -13.03 -7.38
N LEU A 273 9.57 -13.19 -6.08
CA LEU A 273 9.47 -14.43 -5.34
C LEU A 273 8.11 -14.49 -4.64
N THR A 274 7.37 -15.58 -4.80
CA THR A 274 6.14 -15.80 -4.03
C THR A 274 6.06 -17.18 -3.40
N VAL A 275 5.47 -17.24 -2.20
CA VAL A 275 5.20 -18.45 -1.42
C VAL A 275 3.79 -18.35 -0.83
N ASN A 276 3.08 -19.48 -0.75
CA ASN A 276 1.73 -19.50 -0.19
C ASN A 276 1.77 -19.82 1.31
N LEU A 277 1.27 -18.91 2.14
CA LEU A 277 1.18 -19.10 3.58
C LEU A 277 -0.15 -19.75 3.96
N GLN A 278 -0.11 -20.94 4.53
CA GLN A 278 -1.29 -21.66 4.99
C GLN A 278 -1.89 -21.05 6.28
N SER A 279 -3.18 -21.27 6.54
CA SER A 279 -3.94 -20.50 7.54
C SER A 279 -3.90 -21.02 8.99
N GLU A 280 -3.02 -21.98 9.32
CA GLU A 280 -3.11 -22.69 10.60
C GLU A 280 -2.62 -21.90 11.82
N SER A 281 -1.82 -20.85 11.63
CA SER A 281 -1.27 -20.04 12.73
C SER A 281 -1.40 -18.54 12.46
N SER A 282 -1.45 -17.74 13.53
CA SER A 282 -1.52 -16.28 13.45
C SER A 282 -0.24 -15.68 12.86
N PHE A 283 0.92 -16.23 13.23
CA PHE A 283 2.23 -15.87 12.68
C PHE A 283 2.87 -17.04 11.95
N LYS A 284 3.64 -16.72 10.92
CA LYS A 284 4.43 -17.63 10.10
C LYS A 284 5.88 -17.20 10.09
N GLU A 285 6.78 -18.16 10.23
CA GLU A 285 8.21 -17.96 10.04
C GLU A 285 8.59 -18.48 8.66
N ILE A 286 9.01 -17.57 7.78
CA ILE A 286 9.44 -17.86 6.41
C ILE A 286 10.97 -17.80 6.39
N GLU A 287 11.61 -18.81 5.84
CA GLU A 287 13.06 -18.87 5.70
C GLU A 287 13.44 -19.10 4.23
N PHE A 288 14.25 -18.21 3.66
CA PHE A 288 14.82 -18.36 2.33
C PHE A 288 16.31 -18.71 2.43
N VAL A 289 16.70 -19.81 1.78
CA VAL A 289 18.09 -20.32 1.79
C VAL A 289 18.67 -20.23 0.38
N TYR A 290 19.82 -19.57 0.26
CA TYR A 290 20.56 -19.33 -0.99
C TYR A 290 21.84 -20.16 -1.11
#